data_AF-A0A4V1Z825-F1
#
_entry.id   AF-A0A4V1Z825-F1
#
_cell.length_a   1.000
_cell.length_b   1.000
_cell.length_c   1.000
_cell.angle_alpha   90.00
_cell.angle_beta   90.00
_cell.angle_gamma   90.00
#
_symmetry.space_group_name_H-M   'P 1'
#
loop_
_entity.id
_entity.type
_entity.pdbx_description
1 polymer ?
#
loop_
_entity_poly.entity_id
_entity_poly.type
_entity_poly.pdbx_seq_one_letter_code
_entity_poly.pdbx_strand_id
1 'polypeptide(L)'
;MVWKVGRSHVLLRRYIFEVINEKGKVTLILALLIVPIIGFLKLNAIITFLDVDEKQFLELFKLIIPLNFSIVILIINTIISDHKDKIEIRNGMVVKYNKEISNYNSAILSLKKNYHLTLVGFMHFHYIFEHFKNVALLDQLPSGWNEIAKSKGDVSNDPAFREKVREISDEMFRFHKSNGVCDNIFEYISSSKLKNVKIKLLDENKEIFMTNFASDVIVNGRAKSIIHLASEIASTGSDSYWSLESYNDKIDKFRHDFVINNEKTNVSLSSAIYDMFFMYEVYIFELFIYENAILILSDEFTKYINNLEGLYPELDRAIKIVELETPVELADKYDLEIVSDRYAL
;
A
#
# COMPACT_ATOMS: atom_id res chain seq x y z
N MET A 1 22.34 -4.41 8.50
CA MET A 1 22.26 -3.17 7.68
C MET A 1 23.29 -3.10 6.53
N VAL A 2 24.38 -3.88 6.54
CA VAL A 2 25.41 -3.91 5.47
C VAL A 2 25.03 -4.75 4.22
N TRP A 3 23.88 -5.45 4.24
CA TRP A 3 23.52 -6.43 3.21
C TRP A 3 22.67 -5.92 2.03
N LYS A 4 22.06 -4.72 2.09
CA LYS A 4 21.14 -4.24 1.04
C LYS A 4 21.79 -3.30 -0.01
N VAL A 5 22.82 -2.53 0.36
CA VAL A 5 23.67 -1.81 -0.63
C VAL A 5 24.50 -2.78 -1.49
N GLY A 6 24.67 -4.02 -1.00
CA GLY A 6 25.34 -5.10 -1.71
C GLY A 6 24.64 -5.54 -2.99
N ARG A 7 23.30 -5.56 -3.09
CA ARG A 7 22.62 -6.12 -4.28
C ARG A 7 22.75 -5.23 -5.52
N SER A 8 22.61 -3.91 -5.39
CA SER A 8 22.79 -2.98 -6.52
C SER A 8 24.26 -2.91 -6.96
N HIS A 9 25.21 -2.96 -6.02
CA HIS A 9 26.64 -3.07 -6.35
C HIS A 9 27.02 -4.43 -6.93
N VAL A 10 26.36 -5.52 -6.52
CA VAL A 10 26.55 -6.85 -7.11
C VAL A 10 26.01 -6.88 -8.54
N LEU A 11 24.84 -6.30 -8.82
CA LEU A 11 24.30 -6.19 -10.17
C LEU A 11 25.18 -5.32 -11.08
N LEU A 12 25.66 -4.17 -10.59
CA LEU A 12 26.57 -3.30 -11.33
C LEU A 12 27.94 -3.94 -11.57
N ARG A 13 28.51 -4.61 -10.56
CA ARG A 13 29.77 -5.37 -10.72
C ARG A 13 29.61 -6.53 -11.68
N ARG A 14 28.48 -7.26 -11.63
CA ARG A 14 28.19 -8.36 -12.55
C ARG A 14 28.05 -7.85 -13.98
N TYR A 15 27.36 -6.72 -14.18
CA TYR A 15 27.24 -6.07 -15.48
C TYR A 15 28.61 -5.62 -16.04
N ILE A 16 29.47 -5.00 -15.21
CA ILE A 16 30.83 -4.60 -15.62
C ILE A 16 31.70 -5.82 -15.94
N PHE A 17 31.66 -6.87 -15.11
CA PHE A 17 32.40 -8.12 -15.34
C PHE A 17 31.94 -8.83 -16.62
N GLU A 18 30.64 -8.77 -16.91
CA GLU A 18 30.04 -9.35 -18.12
C GLU A 18 30.40 -8.56 -19.38
N VAL A 19 30.42 -7.23 -19.34
CA VAL A 19 30.87 -6.39 -20.47
C VAL A 19 32.36 -6.63 -20.76
N ILE A 20 33.18 -6.85 -19.73
CA ILE A 20 34.59 -7.24 -19.90
C ILE A 20 34.71 -8.64 -20.52
N ASN A 21 33.84 -9.58 -20.13
CA ASN A 21 33.83 -10.95 -20.64
C ASN A 21 33.34 -11.03 -22.12
N GLU A 22 32.31 -10.27 -22.49
CA GLU A 22 31.84 -10.17 -23.89
C GLU A 22 32.89 -9.53 -24.79
N LYS A 23 33.55 -8.46 -24.33
CA LYS A 23 34.69 -7.86 -25.06
C LYS A 23 35.83 -8.86 -25.26
N GLY A 24 36.15 -9.65 -24.24
CA GLY A 24 37.15 -10.72 -24.33
C GLY A 24 36.79 -11.79 -25.37
N LYS A 25 35.52 -12.22 -25.42
CA LYS A 25 35.04 -13.19 -26.43
C LYS A 25 35.10 -12.62 -27.85
N VAL A 26 34.76 -11.34 -28.05
CA VAL A 26 34.86 -10.66 -29.36
C VAL A 26 36.32 -10.52 -29.80
N THR A 27 37.23 -10.14 -28.90
CA THR A 27 38.68 -10.09 -29.20
C THR A 27 39.23 -11.47 -29.57
N LEU A 28 38.77 -12.53 -28.89
CA LEU A 28 39.17 -13.90 -29.20
C LEU A 28 38.68 -14.35 -30.59
N ILE A 29 37.44 -14.03 -30.98
CA ILE A 29 36.93 -14.27 -32.34
C ILE A 29 37.81 -13.58 -33.38
N LEU A 30 38.12 -12.29 -33.17
CA LEU A 30 38.97 -11.53 -34.09
C LEU A 30 40.37 -12.15 -34.19
N ALA A 31 40.98 -12.54 -33.08
CA ALA A 31 42.29 -13.19 -33.08
C ALA A 31 42.28 -14.53 -33.83
N LEU A 32 41.27 -15.38 -33.59
CA LEU A 32 41.13 -16.69 -34.22
C LEU A 32 40.86 -16.61 -35.73
N LEU A 33 40.23 -15.53 -36.20
CA LEU A 33 40.01 -15.28 -37.63
C LEU A 33 41.23 -14.64 -38.30
N ILE A 34 41.90 -13.70 -37.64
CA ILE A 34 42.97 -12.88 -38.25
C ILE A 34 44.33 -13.59 -38.22
N VAL A 35 44.70 -14.24 -37.12
CA VAL A 35 46.03 -14.86 -36.95
C VAL A 35 46.31 -15.92 -38.02
N PRO A 36 45.38 -16.83 -38.38
CA PRO A 36 45.61 -17.80 -39.45
C PRO A 36 45.76 -17.15 -40.83
N ILE A 37 44.99 -16.09 -41.10
CA ILE A 37 45.07 -15.38 -42.38
C ILE A 37 46.43 -14.66 -42.51
N ILE A 38 46.87 -13.96 -41.46
CA ILE A 38 48.18 -13.29 -41.45
C ILE A 38 49.31 -14.33 -41.54
N GLY A 39 49.20 -15.44 -40.80
CA GLY A 39 50.16 -16.54 -40.86
C GLY A 39 50.27 -17.14 -42.26
N PHE A 40 49.15 -17.30 -42.97
CA PHE A 40 49.13 -17.76 -44.35
C PHE A 40 49.69 -16.71 -45.33
N LEU A 41 49.36 -15.42 -45.18
CA LEU A 41 49.90 -14.36 -46.03
C LEU A 41 51.40 -14.13 -45.84
N LYS A 42 51.95 -14.53 -44.69
CA LYS A 42 53.37 -14.42 -44.35
C LYS A 42 54.12 -15.76 -44.38
N LEU A 43 53.53 -16.78 -45.02
CA LEU A 43 54.04 -18.16 -45.06
C LEU A 43 55.54 -18.23 -45.37
N ASN A 44 56.00 -17.60 -46.45
CA ASN A 44 57.40 -17.66 -46.89
C ASN A 44 58.36 -17.11 -45.84
N ALA A 45 58.02 -16.00 -45.18
CA ALA A 45 58.86 -15.41 -44.14
C ALA A 45 58.94 -16.29 -42.89
N ILE A 46 57.84 -16.97 -42.54
CA ILE A 46 57.76 -17.87 -41.38
C ILE A 46 58.50 -19.18 -41.65
N ILE A 47 58.33 -19.75 -42.84
CA ILE A 47 59.04 -20.96 -43.30
C ILE A 47 60.55 -20.75 -43.27
N THR A 48 61.05 -19.63 -43.80
CA THR A 48 62.50 -19.31 -43.77
C THR A 48 63.02 -19.06 -42.36
N PHE A 49 62.19 -18.50 -41.46
CA PHE A 49 62.60 -18.24 -40.07
C PHE A 49 62.63 -19.51 -39.22
N LEU A 50 61.70 -20.45 -39.44
CA LEU A 50 61.59 -21.69 -38.64
C LEU A 50 62.31 -22.89 -39.27
N ASP A 51 62.86 -22.77 -40.49
CA ASP A 51 63.55 -23.83 -41.24
C ASP A 51 62.72 -25.13 -41.38
N VAL A 52 61.45 -24.97 -41.76
CA VAL A 52 60.48 -26.08 -41.88
C VAL A 52 60.15 -26.34 -43.35
N ASP A 53 59.90 -27.60 -43.73
CA ASP A 53 59.46 -27.94 -45.08
C ASP A 53 58.11 -27.30 -45.42
N GLU A 54 58.04 -26.63 -46.57
CA GLU A 54 56.88 -25.88 -47.05
C GLU A 54 55.64 -26.78 -47.16
N LYS A 55 55.80 -28.03 -47.63
CA LYS A 55 54.69 -28.98 -47.75
C LYS A 55 54.09 -29.33 -46.39
N GLN A 56 54.93 -29.62 -45.39
CA GLN A 56 54.46 -29.94 -44.03
C GLN A 56 53.74 -28.75 -43.40
N PHE A 57 54.26 -27.53 -43.63
CA PHE A 57 53.66 -26.31 -43.12
C PHE A 57 52.29 -26.01 -43.76
N LEU A 58 52.15 -26.27 -45.08
CA LEU A 58 50.87 -26.17 -45.80
C LEU A 58 49.82 -27.19 -45.33
N GLU A 59 50.23 -28.43 -45.03
CA GLU A 59 49.30 -29.42 -44.46
C GLU A 59 48.80 -29.04 -43.07
N LEU A 60 49.68 -28.48 -42.23
CA LEU A 60 49.31 -27.94 -40.93
C LEU A 60 48.27 -26.82 -41.06
N PHE A 61 48.45 -25.88 -41.99
CA PHE A 61 47.49 -24.80 -42.24
C PHE A 61 46.12 -25.31 -42.74
N LYS A 62 46.11 -26.35 -43.57
CA LYS A 62 44.86 -27.00 -44.01
C LYS A 62 44.06 -27.61 -42.86
N LEU A 63 44.72 -28.01 -41.76
CA LEU A 63 44.08 -28.51 -40.54
C LEU A 63 43.69 -27.37 -39.58
N ILE A 64 44.56 -26.38 -39.40
CA ILE A 64 44.38 -25.29 -38.45
C ILE A 64 43.24 -24.34 -38.86
N ILE A 65 43.09 -24.03 -40.15
CA ILE A 65 42.07 -23.08 -40.62
C ILE A 65 40.65 -23.59 -40.32
N PRO A 66 40.24 -24.82 -40.72
CA PRO A 66 38.92 -25.36 -40.37
C PRO A 66 38.69 -25.49 -38.86
N LEU A 67 39.73 -25.85 -38.10
CA LEU A 67 39.66 -25.95 -36.64
C LEU A 67 39.35 -24.57 -36.00
N ASN A 68 40.09 -23.53 -36.38
CA ASN A 68 39.85 -22.18 -35.88
C ASN A 68 38.47 -21.66 -36.28
N PHE A 69 38.01 -21.95 -37.50
CA PHE A 69 36.66 -21.60 -37.93
C PHE A 69 35.59 -22.30 -37.09
N SER A 70 35.80 -23.57 -36.76
CA SER A 70 34.90 -24.34 -35.89
C SER A 70 34.85 -23.78 -34.46
N ILE A 71 35.99 -23.37 -33.92
CA ILE A 71 36.09 -22.71 -32.60
C ILE A 71 35.36 -21.36 -32.63
N VAL A 72 35.53 -20.57 -33.70
CA VAL A 72 34.82 -19.28 -33.86
C VAL A 72 33.31 -19.49 -33.88
N ILE A 73 32.81 -20.47 -34.65
CA ILE A 73 31.38 -20.81 -34.66
C ILE A 73 30.90 -21.21 -33.27
N LEU A 74 31.69 -22.01 -32.53
CA LEU A 74 31.35 -22.40 -31.16
C LEU A 74 31.22 -21.18 -30.26
N ILE A 75 32.19 -20.25 -30.28
CA ILE A 75 32.17 -19.04 -29.47
C ILE A 75 30.96 -18.16 -29.84
N ILE A 76 30.67 -17.98 -31.13
CA ILE A 76 29.50 -17.22 -31.61
C ILE A 76 28.20 -17.87 -31.10
N ASN A 77 28.06 -19.20 -31.23
CA ASN A 77 26.89 -19.93 -30.75
C ASN A 77 26.73 -19.79 -29.22
N THR A 78 27.82 -19.82 -28.46
CA THR A 78 27.78 -19.54 -27.02
C THR A 78 27.30 -18.11 -26.73
N ILE A 79 27.79 -17.09 -27.45
CA ILE A 79 27.33 -15.70 -27.29
C ILE A 79 25.83 -15.58 -27.60
N ILE A 80 25.36 -16.21 -28.67
CA ILE A 80 23.94 -16.21 -29.06
C ILE A 80 23.09 -16.89 -27.98
N SER A 81 23.52 -18.04 -27.47
CA SER A 81 22.83 -18.74 -26.39
C SER A 81 22.77 -17.91 -25.11
N ASP A 82 23.92 -17.37 -24.67
CA ASP A 82 24.00 -16.49 -23.49
C ASP A 82 23.07 -15.28 -23.64
N HIS A 83 23.01 -14.69 -24.83
CA HIS A 83 22.14 -13.55 -25.10
C HIS A 83 20.65 -13.92 -25.05
N LYS A 84 20.28 -15.09 -25.59
CA LYS A 84 18.91 -15.61 -25.53
C LYS A 84 18.47 -15.85 -24.09
N ASP A 85 19.32 -16.48 -23.28
CA ASP A 85 19.04 -16.75 -21.86
C ASP A 85 18.87 -15.44 -21.08
N LYS A 86 19.69 -14.42 -21.36
CA LYS A 86 19.56 -13.08 -20.78
C LYS A 86 18.23 -12.41 -21.15
N ILE A 87 17.81 -12.51 -22.41
CA ILE A 87 16.51 -11.98 -22.86
C ILE A 87 15.38 -12.69 -22.13
N GLU A 88 15.45 -14.02 -21.99
CA GLU A 88 14.44 -14.81 -21.30
C GLU A 88 14.33 -14.42 -19.82
N ILE A 89 15.47 -14.29 -19.11
CA ILE A 89 15.51 -13.81 -17.73
C ILE A 89 14.92 -12.40 -17.62
N ARG A 90 15.28 -11.49 -18.53
CA ARG A 90 14.75 -10.12 -18.56
C ARG A 90 13.24 -10.12 -18.75
N ASN A 91 12.73 -10.88 -19.72
CA ASN A 91 11.29 -11.00 -19.97
C ASN A 91 10.55 -11.58 -18.75
N GLY A 92 11.13 -12.58 -18.09
CA GLY A 92 10.60 -13.13 -16.85
C GLY A 92 10.50 -12.08 -15.73
N MET A 93 11.51 -11.21 -15.59
CA MET A 93 11.50 -10.13 -14.61
C MET A 93 10.45 -9.05 -14.94
N VAL A 94 10.32 -8.66 -16.21
CA VAL A 94 9.29 -7.71 -16.66
C VAL A 94 7.89 -8.25 -16.32
N VAL A 95 7.60 -9.50 -16.67
CA VAL A 95 6.30 -10.14 -16.35
C VAL A 95 6.04 -10.15 -14.84
N LYS A 96 7.07 -10.49 -14.04
CA LYS A 96 6.95 -10.48 -12.58
C LYS A 96 6.62 -9.09 -12.04
N TYR A 97 7.37 -8.06 -12.43
CA TYR A 97 7.17 -6.71 -11.91
C TYR A 97 5.87 -6.07 -12.41
N ASN A 98 5.44 -6.33 -13.65
CA ASN A 98 4.14 -5.86 -14.13
C ASN A 98 2.98 -6.49 -13.35
N LYS A 99 3.13 -7.74 -12.90
CA LYS A 99 2.17 -8.35 -11.97
C LYS A 99 2.15 -7.65 -10.61
N GLU A 100 3.30 -7.30 -10.06
CA GLU A 100 3.40 -6.52 -8.81
C GLU A 100 2.77 -5.12 -8.97
N ILE A 101 3.03 -4.43 -10.09
CA ILE A 101 2.43 -3.13 -10.42
C ILE A 101 0.91 -3.24 -10.55
N SER A 102 0.40 -4.30 -11.18
CA SER A 102 -1.04 -4.56 -11.29
C SER A 102 -1.70 -4.77 -9.93
N ASN A 103 -1.08 -5.58 -9.05
CA ASN A 103 -1.54 -5.80 -7.68
C ASN A 103 -1.54 -4.49 -6.87
N TYR A 104 -0.47 -3.70 -6.97
CA TYR A 104 -0.37 -2.38 -6.37
C TYR A 104 -1.48 -1.45 -6.84
N ASN A 105 -1.64 -1.28 -8.16
CA ASN A 105 -2.63 -0.39 -8.75
C ASN A 105 -4.05 -0.79 -8.31
N SER A 106 -4.33 -2.09 -8.21
CA SER A 106 -5.62 -2.57 -7.73
C SER A 106 -5.81 -2.34 -6.23
N ALA A 107 -4.78 -2.59 -5.41
CA ALA A 107 -4.81 -2.38 -3.96
C ALA A 107 -5.01 -0.90 -3.61
N ILE A 108 -4.24 0.01 -4.23
CA ILE A 108 -4.33 1.45 -3.92
C ILE A 108 -5.69 2.04 -4.31
N LEU A 109 -6.28 1.58 -5.42
CA LEU A 109 -7.63 1.98 -5.81
C LEU A 109 -8.70 1.44 -4.86
N SER A 110 -8.52 0.22 -4.34
CA SER A 110 -9.39 -0.34 -3.30
C SER A 110 -9.31 0.47 -2.00
N LEU A 111 -8.11 0.80 -1.53
CA LEU A 111 -7.92 1.64 -0.34
C LEU A 111 -8.55 3.01 -0.53
N LYS A 112 -8.32 3.67 -1.68
CA LYS A 112 -8.94 4.97 -2.00
C LYS A 112 -10.47 4.89 -1.97
N LYS A 113 -11.04 3.81 -2.51
CA LYS A 113 -12.49 3.60 -2.46
C LYS A 113 -12.99 3.46 -1.02
N ASN A 114 -12.31 2.66 -0.20
CA ASN A 114 -12.68 2.47 1.20
C ASN A 114 -12.58 3.78 1.97
N TYR A 115 -11.50 4.56 1.77
CA TYR A 115 -11.36 5.92 2.30
C TYR A 115 -12.59 6.79 2.00
N HIS A 116 -13.03 6.85 0.74
CA HIS A 116 -14.21 7.64 0.37
C HIS A 116 -15.52 7.13 1.00
N LEU A 117 -15.68 5.81 1.16
CA LEU A 117 -16.86 5.25 1.83
C LEU A 117 -16.88 5.58 3.32
N THR A 118 -15.74 5.44 3.99
CA THR A 118 -15.53 5.82 5.39
C THR A 118 -15.76 7.33 5.57
N LEU A 119 -15.35 8.14 4.60
CA LEU A 119 -15.50 9.60 4.62
C LEU A 119 -16.97 10.03 4.62
N VAL A 120 -17.81 9.36 3.83
CA VAL A 120 -19.26 9.63 3.82
C VAL A 120 -19.87 9.36 5.19
N GLY A 121 -19.46 8.28 5.86
CA GLY A 121 -19.90 7.96 7.22
C GLY A 121 -19.44 9.00 8.24
N PHE A 122 -18.17 9.40 8.19
CA PHE A 122 -17.62 10.49 8.99
C PHE A 122 -18.42 11.79 8.83
N MET A 123 -18.66 12.22 7.58
CA MET A 123 -19.38 13.47 7.32
C MET A 123 -20.80 13.45 7.86
N HIS A 124 -21.48 12.30 7.82
CA HIS A 124 -22.82 12.17 8.39
C HIS A 124 -22.83 12.47 9.89
N PHE A 125 -21.95 11.83 10.67
CA PHE A 125 -21.84 12.08 12.10
C PHE A 125 -21.31 13.48 12.42
N HIS A 126 -20.40 14.00 11.60
CA HIS A 126 -19.95 15.39 11.72
C HIS A 126 -21.13 16.36 11.66
N TYR A 127 -22.02 16.23 10.67
CA TYR A 127 -23.20 17.09 10.55
C TYR A 127 -24.19 16.91 11.71
N ILE A 128 -24.35 15.69 12.23
CA ILE A 128 -25.14 15.45 13.46
C ILE A 128 -24.56 16.25 14.63
N PHE A 129 -23.24 16.25 14.80
CA PHE A 129 -22.60 16.96 15.91
C PHE A 129 -22.56 18.48 15.71
N GLU A 130 -22.46 18.97 14.48
CA GLU A 130 -22.68 20.40 14.20
C GLU A 130 -24.12 20.82 14.52
N HIS A 131 -25.11 19.95 14.30
CA HIS A 131 -26.47 20.21 14.75
C HIS A 131 -26.55 20.25 16.28
N PHE A 132 -25.90 19.32 16.99
CA PHE A 132 -25.88 19.27 18.46
C PHE A 132 -25.35 20.55 19.09
N LYS A 133 -24.34 21.20 18.50
CA LYS A 133 -23.81 22.50 18.97
C LYS A 133 -24.87 23.61 19.03
N ASN A 134 -25.94 23.49 18.26
CA ASN A 134 -27.03 24.46 18.18
C ASN A 134 -28.28 24.03 18.97
N VAL A 135 -28.23 22.87 19.64
CA VAL A 135 -29.34 22.31 20.41
C VAL A 135 -29.00 22.43 21.90
N ALA A 136 -29.83 23.19 22.62
CA ALA A 136 -29.69 23.32 24.07
C ALA A 136 -29.66 21.93 24.73
N LEU A 137 -28.77 21.75 25.71
CA LEU A 137 -28.43 20.49 26.42
C LEU A 137 -27.42 19.58 25.70
N LEU A 138 -27.37 19.57 24.36
CA LEU A 138 -26.44 18.73 23.59
C LEU A 138 -25.15 19.46 23.18
N ASP A 139 -25.15 20.79 23.24
CA ASP A 139 -24.05 21.66 22.80
C ASP A 139 -22.71 21.39 23.49
N GLN A 140 -22.76 20.89 24.73
CA GLN A 140 -21.57 20.54 25.52
C GLN A 140 -20.94 19.20 25.14
N LEU A 141 -21.66 18.31 24.44
CA LEU A 141 -21.15 16.97 24.13
C LEU A 141 -20.01 17.00 23.09
N PRO A 142 -20.15 17.69 21.93
CA PRO A 142 -19.06 17.72 20.94
C PRO A 142 -17.78 18.36 21.45
N SER A 143 -17.88 19.44 22.24
CA SER A 143 -16.72 20.10 22.84
C SER A 143 -16.06 19.24 23.90
N GLY A 144 -16.85 18.66 24.82
CA GLY A 144 -16.34 17.74 25.84
C GLY A 144 -15.68 16.50 25.24
N TRP A 145 -16.26 15.92 24.18
CA TRP A 145 -15.65 14.83 23.44
C TRP A 145 -14.30 15.25 22.83
N ASN A 146 -14.26 16.39 22.12
CA ASN A 146 -13.03 16.87 21.47
C ASN A 146 -11.91 17.18 22.48
N GLU A 147 -12.23 17.68 23.68
CA GLU A 147 -11.23 17.96 24.72
C GLU A 147 -10.56 16.68 25.21
N ILE A 148 -11.34 15.63 25.43
CA ILE A 148 -10.81 14.32 25.86
C ILE A 148 -10.07 13.66 24.69
N ALA A 149 -10.58 13.78 23.46
CA ALA A 149 -9.99 13.24 22.24
C ALA A 149 -8.57 13.74 21.96
N LYS A 150 -8.18 14.90 22.50
CA LYS A 150 -6.81 15.44 22.41
C LYS A 150 -5.81 14.78 23.36
N SER A 151 -6.28 13.98 24.31
CA SER A 151 -5.44 13.37 25.35
C SER A 151 -5.63 11.85 25.47
N LYS A 152 -6.72 11.30 24.93
CA LYS A 152 -7.05 9.87 24.98
C LYS A 152 -7.66 9.44 23.64
N GLY A 153 -7.30 8.25 23.17
CA GLY A 153 -7.79 7.69 21.91
C GLY A 153 -9.09 6.91 21.98
N ASP A 154 -9.63 6.69 23.18
CA ASP A 154 -10.88 5.97 23.43
C ASP A 154 -11.83 6.83 24.30
N VAL A 155 -12.33 7.90 23.69
CA VAL A 155 -13.15 8.90 24.38
C VAL A 155 -14.53 8.34 24.70
N SER A 156 -15.06 7.53 23.79
CA SER A 156 -16.42 7.00 23.88
C SER A 156 -16.58 6.00 25.04
N ASN A 157 -15.48 5.45 25.55
CA ASN A 157 -15.45 4.65 26.78
C ASN A 157 -15.01 5.43 28.04
N ASP A 158 -14.66 6.71 27.94
CA ASP A 158 -14.25 7.50 29.10
C ASP A 158 -15.41 7.64 30.12
N PRO A 159 -15.19 7.28 31.41
CA PRO A 159 -16.26 7.31 32.40
C PRO A 159 -16.89 8.68 32.62
N ALA A 160 -16.10 9.76 32.55
CA ALA A 160 -16.60 11.11 32.78
C ALA A 160 -17.43 11.59 31.58
N PHE A 161 -16.98 11.30 30.35
CA PHE A 161 -17.78 11.55 29.16
C PHE A 161 -19.10 10.77 29.20
N ARG A 162 -19.04 9.49 29.60
CA ARG A 162 -20.24 8.65 29.72
C ARG A 162 -21.22 9.21 30.73
N GLU A 163 -20.76 9.57 31.93
CA GLU A 163 -21.65 10.14 32.92
C GLU A 163 -22.32 11.44 32.44
N LYS A 164 -21.57 12.30 31.74
CA LYS A 164 -22.11 13.53 31.16
C LYS A 164 -23.24 13.28 30.15
N VAL A 165 -23.12 12.27 29.30
CA VAL A 165 -24.19 11.88 28.36
C VAL A 165 -25.41 11.34 29.11
N ARG A 166 -25.23 10.58 30.21
CA ARG A 166 -26.36 10.12 31.05
C ARG A 166 -27.09 11.30 31.65
N GLU A 167 -26.37 12.23 32.27
CA GLU A 167 -26.95 13.43 32.89
C GLU A 167 -27.80 14.23 31.89
N ILE A 168 -27.27 14.46 30.69
CA ILE A 168 -27.97 15.17 29.61
C ILE A 168 -29.19 14.38 29.15
N SER A 169 -29.06 13.05 28.97
CA SER A 169 -30.19 12.19 28.60
C SER A 169 -31.30 12.24 29.65
N ASP A 170 -30.96 12.25 30.94
CA ASP A 170 -31.91 12.34 32.06
C ASP A 170 -32.63 13.68 32.07
N GLU A 171 -31.90 14.75 31.79
CA GLU A 171 -32.46 16.09 31.68
C GLU A 171 -33.41 16.22 30.48
N MET A 172 -33.03 15.70 29.31
CA MET A 172 -33.89 15.67 28.12
C MET A 172 -35.19 14.89 28.37
N PHE A 173 -35.10 13.72 29.03
CA PHE A 173 -36.30 12.96 29.38
C PHE A 173 -37.18 13.65 30.42
N ARG A 174 -36.59 14.39 31.36
CA ARG A 174 -37.35 15.22 32.31
C ARG A 174 -38.13 16.31 31.58
N PHE A 175 -37.48 17.07 30.69
CA PHE A 175 -38.16 18.12 29.91
C PHE A 175 -39.23 17.55 28.99
N HIS A 176 -38.95 16.46 28.27
CA HIS A 176 -39.94 15.77 27.46
C HIS A 176 -41.20 15.39 28.26
N LYS A 177 -41.06 14.83 29.46
CA LYS A 177 -42.20 14.50 30.33
C LYS A 177 -42.98 15.73 30.79
N SER A 178 -42.33 16.86 30.98
CA SER A 178 -42.95 18.08 31.51
C SER A 178 -43.68 18.91 30.46
N ASN A 179 -43.16 19.02 29.24
CA ASN A 179 -43.70 19.94 28.23
C ASN A 179 -43.44 19.55 26.76
N GLY A 180 -42.92 18.35 26.46
CA GLY A 180 -42.69 17.89 25.09
C GLY A 180 -41.55 18.61 24.35
N VAL A 181 -40.73 19.42 25.03
CA VAL A 181 -39.72 20.29 24.40
C VAL A 181 -38.60 19.52 23.67
N CYS A 182 -38.42 18.22 23.94
CA CYS A 182 -37.37 17.40 23.32
C CYS A 182 -37.86 16.45 22.21
N ASP A 183 -39.14 16.48 21.82
CA ASP A 183 -39.72 15.53 20.85
C ASP A 183 -38.98 15.53 19.52
N ASN A 184 -38.68 16.73 19.00
CA ASN A 184 -37.93 16.90 17.75
C ASN A 184 -36.51 16.33 17.82
N ILE A 185 -35.87 16.39 19.00
CA ILE A 185 -34.51 15.87 19.19
C ILE A 185 -34.53 14.34 19.23
N PHE A 186 -35.53 13.77 19.92
CA PHE A 186 -35.72 12.32 19.94
C PHE A 186 -36.07 11.78 18.55
N GLU A 187 -36.93 12.47 17.81
CA GLU A 187 -37.22 12.13 16.42
C GLU A 187 -35.94 12.20 15.56
N TYR A 188 -35.17 13.28 15.67
CA TYR A 188 -33.90 13.45 14.96
C TYR A 188 -32.93 12.29 15.23
N ILE A 189 -32.65 11.99 16.51
CA ILE A 189 -31.77 10.89 16.91
C ILE A 189 -32.34 9.55 16.41
N SER A 190 -33.64 9.28 16.57
CA SER A 190 -34.25 8.02 16.11
C SER A 190 -34.21 7.84 14.58
N SER A 191 -34.03 8.92 13.83
CA SER A 191 -33.94 8.92 12.37
C SER A 191 -32.52 8.87 11.81
N SER A 192 -31.50 8.98 12.67
CA SER A 192 -30.07 9.10 12.31
C SER A 192 -29.41 7.78 11.87
N LYS A 193 -30.22 6.79 11.46
CA LYS A 193 -29.69 5.52 10.95
C LYS A 193 -28.88 5.73 9.68
N LEU A 194 -27.80 4.98 9.59
CA LEU A 194 -26.95 4.96 8.41
C LEU A 194 -27.22 3.72 7.58
N LYS A 195 -27.20 3.88 6.25
CA LYS A 195 -27.35 2.74 5.35
C LYS A 195 -26.10 1.87 5.43
N ASN A 196 -26.28 0.56 5.64
CA ASN A 196 -25.19 -0.40 5.54
C ASN A 196 -24.61 -0.37 4.11
N VAL A 197 -23.45 0.24 3.95
CA VAL A 197 -22.71 0.20 2.70
C VAL A 197 -21.92 -1.10 2.69
N LYS A 198 -22.16 -1.96 1.69
CA LYS A 198 -21.34 -3.15 1.49
C LYS A 198 -19.92 -2.70 1.16
N ILE A 199 -19.01 -2.82 2.12
CA ILE A 199 -17.58 -2.62 1.89
C ILE A 199 -17.11 -3.76 0.99
N LYS A 200 -16.35 -3.41 -0.06
CA LYS A 200 -15.73 -4.41 -0.90
C LYS A 200 -14.38 -4.75 -0.28
N LEU A 201 -14.29 -5.92 0.30
CA LEU A 201 -13.07 -6.40 0.91
C LEU A 201 -11.95 -6.51 -0.13
N LEU A 202 -10.74 -6.23 0.33
CA LEU A 202 -9.52 -6.50 -0.39
C LEU A 202 -9.42 -8.02 -0.63
N ASP A 203 -8.96 -8.45 -1.80
CA ASP A 203 -8.72 -9.88 -2.03
C ASP A 203 -7.38 -10.30 -1.41
N GLU A 204 -7.26 -11.61 -1.14
CA GLU A 204 -6.08 -12.21 -0.50
C GLU A 204 -4.77 -11.86 -1.23
N ASN A 205 -4.79 -11.80 -2.57
CA ASN A 205 -3.59 -11.48 -3.35
C ASN A 205 -3.09 -10.05 -3.11
N LYS A 206 -4.00 -9.09 -2.95
CA LYS A 206 -3.66 -7.70 -2.64
C LYS A 206 -3.16 -7.55 -1.21
N GLU A 207 -3.72 -8.30 -0.27
CA GLU A 207 -3.33 -8.27 1.14
C GLU A 207 -1.91 -8.84 1.30
N ILE A 208 -1.66 -9.98 0.67
CA ILE A 208 -0.33 -10.58 0.59
C ILE A 208 0.65 -9.61 -0.07
N PHE A 209 0.25 -8.93 -1.15
CA PHE A 209 1.08 -7.91 -1.79
C PHE A 209 1.43 -6.79 -0.81
N MET A 210 0.45 -6.15 -0.17
CA MET A 210 0.66 -5.04 0.76
C MET A 210 1.56 -5.46 1.93
N THR A 211 1.30 -6.63 2.50
CA THR A 211 2.05 -7.19 3.63
C THR A 211 3.51 -7.49 3.26
N ASN A 212 3.73 -8.12 2.10
CA ASN A 212 5.08 -8.42 1.62
C ASN A 212 5.83 -7.15 1.25
N PHE A 213 5.18 -6.22 0.53
CA PHE A 213 5.79 -4.96 0.16
C PHE A 213 6.21 -4.15 1.38
N ALA A 214 5.32 -4.03 2.39
CA ALA A 214 5.63 -3.37 3.65
C ALA A 214 6.80 -4.03 4.38
N SER A 215 6.91 -5.37 4.32
CA SER A 215 7.99 -6.09 4.98
C SER A 215 9.33 -6.00 4.27
N ASP A 216 9.33 -6.02 2.94
CA ASP A 216 10.54 -6.15 2.15
C ASP A 216 11.15 -4.80 1.77
N VAL A 217 10.30 -3.79 1.55
CA VAL A 217 10.69 -2.50 0.97
C VAL A 217 10.71 -1.39 2.02
N ILE A 218 9.72 -1.34 2.91
CA ILE A 218 9.56 -0.22 3.85
C ILE A 218 10.45 -0.42 5.08
N VAL A 219 11.33 0.55 5.32
CA VAL A 219 12.29 0.50 6.44
C VAL A 219 11.72 1.11 7.73
N ASN A 220 10.85 2.10 7.62
CA ASN A 220 10.26 2.77 8.77
C ASN A 220 9.22 1.85 9.44
N GLY A 221 9.44 1.51 10.71
CA GLY A 221 8.57 0.60 11.47
C GLY A 221 7.13 1.09 11.56
N ARG A 222 6.90 2.36 11.87
CA ARG A 222 5.56 2.96 11.95
C ARG A 222 4.83 2.92 10.61
N ALA A 223 5.52 3.28 9.53
CA ALA A 223 4.96 3.26 8.18
C ALA A 223 4.55 1.83 7.76
N LYS A 224 5.38 0.85 8.12
CA LYS A 224 5.09 -0.57 7.94
C LYS A 224 3.85 -0.99 8.73
N SER A 225 3.74 -0.61 10.00
CA SER A 225 2.59 -0.93 10.85
C SER A 225 1.29 -0.33 10.30
N ILE A 226 1.31 0.93 9.82
CA ILE A 226 0.14 1.58 9.19
C ILE A 226 -0.33 0.79 7.96
N ILE A 227 0.60 0.33 7.11
CA ILE A 227 0.22 -0.42 5.91
C ILE A 227 -0.32 -1.80 6.25
N HIS A 228 0.25 -2.50 7.24
CA HIS A 228 -0.30 -3.76 7.71
C HIS A 228 -1.72 -3.58 8.26
N LEU A 229 -1.93 -2.56 9.09
CA LEU A 229 -3.24 -2.29 9.65
C LEU A 229 -4.25 -1.90 8.57
N ALA A 230 -3.87 -1.07 7.60
CA ALA A 230 -4.72 -0.75 6.47
C ALA A 230 -5.07 -1.99 5.63
N SER A 231 -4.13 -2.93 5.48
CA SER A 231 -4.34 -4.20 4.80
C SER A 231 -5.38 -5.04 5.53
N GLU A 232 -5.23 -5.19 6.85
CA GLU A 232 -6.12 -5.96 7.72
C GLU A 232 -7.53 -5.37 7.72
N ILE A 233 -7.68 -4.07 8.02
CA ILE A 233 -8.98 -3.38 8.01
C ILE A 233 -9.67 -3.55 6.64
N ALA A 234 -8.90 -3.49 5.54
CA ALA A 234 -9.45 -3.66 4.20
C ALA A 234 -9.82 -5.12 3.86
N SER A 235 -9.16 -6.13 4.45
CA SER A 235 -9.35 -7.56 4.14
C SER A 235 -10.39 -8.22 5.03
N THR A 236 -10.36 -8.00 6.35
CA THR A 236 -11.27 -8.64 7.32
C THR A 236 -12.59 -7.90 7.48
N GLY A 237 -12.68 -6.68 6.96
CA GLY A 237 -13.78 -5.76 7.18
C GLY A 237 -13.41 -4.77 8.28
N SER A 238 -13.82 -3.53 8.06
CA SER A 238 -13.47 -2.41 8.92
C SER A 238 -14.25 -2.45 10.23
N ASP A 239 -13.67 -1.91 11.32
CA ASP A 239 -14.35 -1.81 12.61
C ASP A 239 -15.65 -0.99 12.48
N SER A 240 -15.65 -0.01 11.59
CA SER A 240 -16.83 0.80 11.26
C SER A 240 -17.94 -0.02 10.64
N TYR A 241 -17.66 -1.10 9.91
CA TYR A 241 -18.68 -1.98 9.35
C TYR A 241 -19.43 -2.74 10.45
N TRP A 242 -18.68 -3.35 11.37
CA TRP A 242 -19.25 -4.11 12.49
C TRP A 242 -19.96 -3.19 13.50
N SER A 243 -19.35 -2.05 13.78
CA SER A 243 -19.89 -1.07 14.73
C SER A 243 -21.16 -0.39 14.19
N LEU A 244 -21.27 -0.23 12.86
CA LEU A 244 -22.44 0.36 12.22
C LEU A 244 -23.71 -0.47 12.42
N GLU A 245 -23.60 -1.80 12.37
CA GLU A 245 -24.72 -2.70 12.64
C GLU A 245 -25.21 -2.53 14.09
N SER A 246 -24.27 -2.53 15.04
CA SER A 246 -24.57 -2.31 16.46
C SER A 246 -25.23 -0.96 16.72
N TYR A 247 -24.69 0.11 16.13
CA TYR A 247 -25.26 1.46 16.18
C TYR A 247 -26.70 1.47 15.65
N ASN A 248 -26.92 0.90 14.47
CA ASN A 248 -28.24 0.83 13.85
C ASN A 248 -29.24 0.05 14.72
N ASP A 249 -28.81 -1.02 15.39
CA ASP A 249 -29.65 -1.76 16.33
C ASP A 249 -30.02 -0.92 17.56
N LYS A 250 -29.09 -0.12 18.10
CA LYS A 250 -29.39 0.82 19.20
C LYS A 250 -30.38 1.89 18.78
N ILE A 251 -30.26 2.43 17.57
CA ILE A 251 -31.21 3.42 17.06
C ILE A 251 -32.60 2.81 16.87
N ASP A 252 -32.70 1.57 16.37
CA ASP A 252 -33.99 0.88 16.28
C ASP A 252 -34.58 0.61 17.67
N LYS A 253 -33.76 0.18 18.63
CA LYS A 253 -34.21 -0.03 19.99
C LYS A 253 -34.72 1.27 20.61
N PHE A 254 -33.96 2.36 20.49
CA PHE A 254 -34.38 3.68 20.96
C PHE A 254 -35.69 4.12 20.31
N ARG A 255 -35.81 3.95 18.99
CA ARG A 255 -37.05 4.24 18.25
C ARG A 255 -38.22 3.39 18.74
N HIS A 256 -38.01 2.10 19.00
CA HIS A 256 -39.05 1.21 19.51
C HIS A 256 -39.51 1.61 20.92
N ASP A 257 -38.56 1.84 21.82
CA ASP A 257 -38.82 2.24 23.21
C ASP A 257 -39.58 3.59 23.25
N PHE A 258 -39.18 4.54 22.39
CA PHE A 258 -39.76 5.89 22.34
C PHE A 258 -41.10 5.96 21.58
N VAL A 259 -41.16 5.40 20.36
CA VAL A 259 -42.32 5.57 19.45
C VAL A 259 -43.40 4.51 19.69
N ILE A 260 -43.03 3.29 20.07
CA ILE A 260 -43.96 2.15 20.10
C ILE A 260 -44.42 1.86 21.53
N ASN A 261 -43.50 1.80 22.50
CA ASN A 261 -43.83 1.38 23.87
C ASN A 261 -44.08 2.55 24.82
N ASN A 262 -43.71 3.78 24.45
CA ASN A 262 -43.74 4.96 25.32
C ASN A 262 -42.99 4.73 26.66
N GLU A 263 -42.04 3.78 26.65
CA GLU A 263 -41.19 3.45 27.79
C GLU A 263 -40.04 4.44 27.82
N LYS A 264 -40.22 5.50 28.61
CA LYS A 264 -39.30 6.63 28.72
C LYS A 264 -38.07 6.28 29.56
N THR A 265 -37.23 5.35 29.08
CA THR A 265 -35.95 5.04 29.71
C THR A 265 -34.81 5.83 29.06
N ASN A 266 -34.09 6.58 29.89
CA ASN A 266 -32.84 7.30 29.55
C ASN A 266 -31.74 6.39 28.99
N VAL A 267 -31.78 5.09 29.32
CA VAL A 267 -30.73 4.12 28.99
C VAL A 267 -30.59 3.93 27.49
N SER A 268 -31.70 3.80 26.75
CA SER A 268 -31.65 3.57 25.29
C SER A 268 -31.17 4.80 24.53
N LEU A 269 -31.58 6.00 24.93
CA LEU A 269 -31.06 7.27 24.40
C LEU A 269 -29.57 7.43 24.68
N SER A 270 -29.15 7.25 25.93
CA SER A 270 -27.73 7.34 26.30
C SER A 270 -26.89 6.37 25.47
N SER A 271 -27.38 5.14 25.31
CA SER A 271 -26.72 4.11 24.49
C SER A 271 -26.60 4.50 23.02
N ALA A 272 -27.66 5.07 22.44
CA ALA A 272 -27.64 5.57 21.07
C ALA A 272 -26.60 6.69 20.90
N ILE A 273 -26.55 7.66 21.83
CA ILE A 273 -25.58 8.76 21.79
C ILE A 273 -24.15 8.24 21.96
N TYR A 274 -23.90 7.25 22.82
CA TYR A 274 -22.57 6.62 22.92
C TYR A 274 -22.11 6.02 21.60
N ASP A 275 -22.98 5.23 20.98
CA ASP A 275 -22.61 4.55 19.75
C ASP A 275 -22.45 5.54 18.58
N MET A 276 -23.13 6.70 18.60
CA MET A 276 -22.85 7.81 17.67
C MET A 276 -21.41 8.31 17.79
N PHE A 277 -20.98 8.64 19.01
CA PHE A 277 -19.62 9.14 19.25
C PHE A 277 -18.55 8.06 18.98
N PHE A 278 -18.84 6.81 19.33
CA PHE A 278 -17.96 5.69 19.04
C PHE A 278 -17.80 5.47 17.53
N MET A 279 -18.90 5.48 16.77
CA MET A 279 -18.85 5.38 15.31
C MET A 279 -18.04 6.52 14.68
N TYR A 280 -18.22 7.74 15.20
CA TYR A 280 -17.46 8.90 14.74
C TYR A 280 -15.97 8.75 14.98
N GLU A 281 -15.58 8.26 16.16
CA GLU A 281 -14.20 7.97 16.54
C GLU A 281 -13.57 6.89 15.64
N VAL A 282 -14.30 5.79 15.39
CA VAL A 282 -13.87 4.71 14.50
C VAL A 282 -13.67 5.22 13.07
N TYR A 283 -14.57 6.06 12.56
CA TYR A 283 -14.40 6.65 11.22
C TYR A 283 -13.19 7.57 11.13
N ILE A 284 -12.95 8.42 12.14
CA ILE A 284 -11.74 9.26 12.19
C ILE A 284 -10.49 8.39 12.12
N PHE A 285 -10.45 7.32 12.92
CA PHE A 285 -9.33 6.39 12.97
C PHE A 285 -9.07 5.70 11.63
N GLU A 286 -10.10 5.12 11.01
CA GLU A 286 -9.95 4.41 9.75
C GLU A 286 -9.55 5.33 8.59
N LEU A 287 -10.11 6.54 8.55
CA LEU A 287 -9.70 7.55 7.57
C LEU A 287 -8.22 7.84 7.70
N PHE A 288 -7.69 7.93 8.91
CA PHE A 288 -6.28 8.12 9.14
C PHE A 288 -5.40 7.02 8.59
N ILE A 289 -5.74 5.78 8.94
CA ILE A 289 -4.98 4.62 8.50
C ILE A 289 -5.02 4.52 6.97
N TYR A 290 -6.18 4.73 6.35
CA TYR A 290 -6.28 4.71 4.89
C TYR A 290 -5.50 5.83 4.22
N GLU A 291 -5.65 7.08 4.67
CA GLU A 291 -4.94 8.23 4.12
C GLU A 291 -3.42 8.02 4.15
N ASN A 292 -2.90 7.61 5.31
CA ASN A 292 -1.46 7.43 5.49
C ASN A 292 -0.95 6.22 4.73
N ALA A 293 -1.68 5.10 4.73
CA ALA A 293 -1.30 3.94 3.95
C ALA A 293 -1.26 4.26 2.45
N ILE A 294 -2.23 5.02 1.92
CA ILE A 294 -2.26 5.44 0.51
C ILE A 294 -1.04 6.30 0.17
N LEU A 295 -0.72 7.31 0.99
CA LEU A 295 0.41 8.20 0.75
C LEU A 295 1.76 7.44 0.84
N ILE A 296 1.95 6.63 1.89
CA ILE A 296 3.18 5.85 2.07
C ILE A 296 3.34 4.84 0.93
N LEU A 297 2.30 4.06 0.59
CA LEU A 297 2.36 3.09 -0.51
C LEU A 297 2.65 3.79 -1.83
N SER A 298 1.96 4.90 -2.10
CA SER A 298 2.14 5.68 -3.32
C SER A 298 3.58 6.16 -3.49
N ASP A 299 4.16 6.74 -2.44
CA ASP A 299 5.51 7.25 -2.51
C ASP A 299 6.56 6.13 -2.54
N GLU A 300 6.48 5.16 -1.64
CA GLU A 300 7.51 4.11 -1.54
C GLU A 300 7.45 3.15 -2.73
N PHE A 301 6.26 2.77 -3.21
CA PHE A 301 6.13 1.87 -4.36
C PHE A 301 6.55 2.56 -5.66
N THR A 302 6.16 3.82 -5.86
CA THR A 302 6.56 4.57 -7.07
C THR A 302 8.09 4.77 -7.10
N LYS A 303 8.72 5.10 -5.95
CA LYS A 303 10.18 5.15 -5.86
C LYS A 303 10.82 3.80 -6.20
N TYR A 304 10.25 2.71 -5.68
CA TYR A 304 10.74 1.36 -5.95
C TYR A 304 10.67 0.99 -7.44
N ILE A 305 9.54 1.25 -8.11
CA ILE A 305 9.37 0.97 -9.54
C ILE A 305 10.23 1.88 -10.42
N ASN A 306 10.33 3.18 -10.12
CA ASN A 306 11.17 4.10 -10.90
C ASN A 306 12.65 3.70 -10.88
N ASN A 307 13.13 3.13 -9.77
CA ASN A 307 14.49 2.59 -9.70
C ASN A 307 14.68 1.34 -10.60
N LEU A 308 13.60 0.62 -10.89
CA LEU A 308 13.60 -0.56 -11.77
C LEU A 308 13.39 -0.20 -13.24
N GLU A 309 12.69 0.89 -13.56
CA GLU A 309 12.48 1.36 -14.94
C GLU A 309 13.81 1.58 -15.69
N GLY A 310 14.87 2.02 -14.98
CA GLY A 310 16.20 2.16 -15.57
C GLY A 310 16.84 0.83 -16.03
N LEU A 311 16.41 -0.30 -15.43
CA LEU A 311 16.85 -1.65 -15.81
C LEU A 311 15.85 -2.33 -16.76
N TYR A 312 14.58 -1.95 -16.66
CA TYR A 312 13.45 -2.56 -17.36
C TYR A 312 12.53 -1.44 -17.89
N PRO A 313 12.84 -0.83 -19.04
CA PRO A 313 12.05 0.27 -19.61
C PRO A 313 10.64 -0.16 -20.07
N GLU A 314 10.38 -1.46 -20.19
CA GLU A 314 9.08 -2.03 -20.57
C GLU A 314 8.11 -2.20 -19.40
N LEU A 315 8.45 -1.73 -18.19
CA LEU A 315 7.56 -1.84 -17.05
C LEU A 315 6.30 -0.99 -17.21
N ASP A 316 5.19 -1.52 -16.70
CA ASP A 316 3.93 -0.79 -16.63
C ASP A 316 4.02 0.40 -15.65
N ARG A 317 3.13 1.39 -15.82
CA ARG A 317 3.10 2.55 -14.94
C ARG A 317 2.40 2.24 -13.62
N ALA A 318 3.08 2.53 -12.51
CA ALA A 318 2.47 2.60 -11.19
C ALA A 318 1.63 3.88 -11.06
N ILE A 319 0.40 3.76 -10.53
CA ILE A 319 -0.45 4.90 -10.20
C ILE A 319 0.17 5.63 -9.01
N LYS A 320 0.42 6.93 -9.15
CA LYS A 320 0.81 7.77 -8.02
C LYS A 320 -0.40 8.58 -7.53
N ILE A 321 -0.80 8.36 -6.28
CA ILE A 321 -1.74 9.24 -5.57
C ILE A 321 -0.91 10.25 -4.79
N VAL A 322 -1.06 11.53 -5.13
CA VAL A 322 -0.26 12.62 -4.56
C VAL A 322 -0.98 13.31 -3.40
N GLU A 323 -2.31 13.34 -3.47
CA GLU A 323 -3.14 14.00 -2.47
C GLU A 323 -4.50 13.30 -2.40
N LEU A 324 -5.07 13.30 -1.20
CA LEU A 324 -6.46 12.94 -0.94
C LEU A 324 -7.18 14.20 -0.48
N GLU A 325 -8.42 14.38 -0.93
CA GLU A 325 -9.28 15.45 -0.43
C GLU A 325 -9.67 15.08 1.01
N THR A 326 -8.90 15.58 1.96
CA THR A 326 -9.13 15.43 3.39
C THR A 326 -9.88 16.66 3.89
N PRO A 327 -11.10 16.52 4.44
CA PRO A 327 -11.85 17.67 4.95
C PRO A 327 -11.07 18.34 6.09
N VAL A 328 -11.17 19.67 6.17
CA VAL A 328 -10.51 20.49 7.20
C VAL A 328 -10.95 20.04 8.60
N GLU A 329 -12.20 19.60 8.73
CA GLU A 329 -12.82 19.10 9.94
C GLU A 329 -12.20 17.80 10.46
N LEU A 330 -11.53 17.04 9.58
CA LEU A 330 -10.72 15.88 9.96
C LEU A 330 -9.30 16.30 10.36
N ALA A 331 -8.71 17.26 9.63
CA ALA A 331 -7.36 17.75 9.87
C ALA A 331 -7.17 18.36 11.27
N ASP A 332 -8.20 19.02 11.81
CA ASP A 332 -8.18 19.63 13.15
C ASP A 332 -8.30 18.61 14.30
N LYS A 333 -8.66 17.36 14.01
CA LYS A 333 -8.94 16.30 15.01
C LYS A 333 -7.80 15.29 15.12
N TYR A 334 -6.69 15.58 14.48
CA TYR A 334 -5.58 14.68 14.28
C TYR A 334 -4.42 15.03 15.20
N ASP A 335 -4.24 14.26 16.26
CA ASP A 335 -2.91 14.10 16.84
C ASP A 335 -2.45 12.67 16.62
N LEU A 336 -1.32 12.55 15.92
CA LEU A 336 -0.70 11.30 15.49
C LEU A 336 -0.29 10.41 16.67
N GLU A 337 -0.14 10.97 17.87
CA GLU A 337 0.22 10.24 19.09
C GLU A 337 -0.97 9.40 19.62
N ILE A 338 -2.20 9.83 19.35
CA ILE A 338 -3.41 9.25 19.94
C ILE A 338 -3.84 7.98 19.21
N VAL A 339 -3.59 7.93 17.91
CA VAL A 339 -3.82 6.74 17.07
C VAL A 339 -2.82 5.63 17.42
N SER A 340 -1.56 5.96 17.71
CA SER A 340 -0.55 4.96 18.07
C SER A 340 -0.90 4.19 19.34
N ASP A 341 -1.54 4.84 20.32
CA ASP A 341 -1.89 4.22 21.59
C ASP A 341 -3.03 3.19 21.46
N ARG A 342 -3.98 3.40 20.53
CA ARG A 342 -5.14 2.49 20.34
C ARG A 342 -4.75 1.13 19.76
N TYR A 343 -3.72 1.08 18.93
CA TYR A 343 -3.23 -0.17 18.29
C TYR A 343 -1.81 -0.56 18.70
N ALA A 344 -1.22 0.16 19.67
CA ALA A 344 0.17 -0.01 20.13
C ALA A 344 1.15 -0.20 18.96
N LEU A 345 1.15 0.75 18.01
CA LEU A 345 2.02 0.76 16.82
C LEU A 345 3.46 1.14 17.11
#